data_AF-A0A520IM97-F1
#
_entry.id   AF-A0A520IM97-F1
#
_cell.length_a   1.000
_cell.length_b   1.000
_cell.length_c   1.000
_cell.angle_alpha   90.00
_cell.angle_beta   90.00
_cell.angle_gamma   90.00
#
_symmetry.space_group_name_H-M   'P 1'
#
loop_
_entity.id
_entity.type
_entity.pdbx_description
1 polymer ?
#
loop_
_entity_poly.entity_id
_entity_poly.type
_entity_poly.pdbx_seq_one_letter_code
_entity_poly.pdbx_strand_id
1 'polypeptide(L)'
;MNHTKRPFQPIENYGIIGNLKTVALVSLQGSIDFMCAPNFDSPTVFATMLDSRKGGFFAVEPDLENFTSKQLYLPGTAILLTRYFSDAGIAELTDFMPIEKGNVALNSAIVRQIKTVRGSINFKVSCVPRFGYSESDYETECLETEIKFICKKENLQINMISDKALKVTKKNGYSEFTLEEGEVATIVIEFLENGEEGKDFGFYKEQSYHQTKNFWIDWINKTSYSGRYSELIRRSVITLKLLTSVKHGSVVAAPTFGFPEAIGGNRNWDYRYTWIRDAAFTMYAFLKLGFNDEATAFIDWIFSLCQQIDLQLVYQ
;
A
#
# COMPACT_ATOMS: atom_id res chain seq x y z
N MET A 1 0.15 15.57 -21.64
CA MET A 1 -1.16 16.04 -21.11
C MET A 1 -0.99 16.54 -19.67
N ASN A 2 -1.73 17.55 -19.21
CA ASN A 2 -1.93 17.70 -17.75
C ASN A 2 -2.67 16.44 -17.29
N HIS A 3 -2.26 15.80 -16.19
CA HIS A 3 -2.96 14.60 -15.74
C HIS A 3 -4.44 14.94 -15.50
N THR A 4 -5.32 14.10 -16.03
CA THR A 4 -6.76 14.29 -15.98
C THR A 4 -7.22 14.22 -14.53
N LYS A 5 -8.16 15.10 -14.16
CA LYS A 5 -8.83 15.05 -12.85
C LYS A 5 -9.41 13.65 -12.64
N ARG A 6 -9.00 12.94 -11.59
CA ARG A 6 -9.61 11.64 -11.23
C ARG A 6 -10.85 11.86 -10.35
N PRO A 7 -11.98 11.19 -10.63
CA PRO A 7 -13.15 11.30 -9.77
C PRO A 7 -12.87 10.62 -8.41
N PHE A 8 -13.33 11.24 -7.33
CA PHE A 8 -13.28 10.61 -6.02
C PHE A 8 -14.14 9.35 -6.00
N GLN A 9 -13.66 8.34 -5.29
CA GLN A 9 -14.43 7.13 -5.01
C GLN A 9 -14.97 7.20 -3.57
N PRO A 10 -16.12 6.56 -3.30
CA PRO A 10 -16.55 6.25 -1.94
C PRO A 10 -15.43 5.53 -1.15
N ILE A 11 -15.33 5.80 0.15
CA ILE A 11 -14.26 5.24 1.00
C ILE A 11 -14.34 3.72 1.05
N GLU A 12 -15.57 3.17 1.03
CA GLU A 12 -15.82 1.73 0.99
C GLU A 12 -15.30 1.03 -0.27
N ASN A 13 -14.93 1.78 -1.31
CA ASN A 13 -14.36 1.26 -2.55
C ASN A 13 -12.83 1.12 -2.49
N TYR A 14 -12.20 1.25 -1.31
CA TYR A 14 -10.76 1.11 -1.14
C TYR A 14 -10.38 -0.11 -0.30
N GLY A 15 -9.44 -0.90 -0.83
CA GLY A 15 -8.72 -1.92 -0.10
C GLY A 15 -7.38 -1.40 0.42
N ILE A 16 -6.96 -1.87 1.58
CA ILE A 16 -5.64 -1.59 2.17
C ILE A 16 -4.64 -2.71 1.85
N ILE A 17 -3.44 -2.35 1.40
CA ILE A 17 -2.25 -3.21 1.32
C ILE A 17 -1.10 -2.56 2.12
N GLY A 18 -0.14 -3.33 2.60
CA GLY A 18 0.98 -2.78 3.38
C GLY A 18 2.10 -3.76 3.65
N ASN A 19 3.28 -3.23 3.95
CA ASN A 19 4.48 -3.99 4.31
C ASN A 19 4.94 -3.77 5.76
N LEU A 20 4.05 -3.25 6.61
CA LEU A 20 4.33 -2.88 8.00
C LEU A 20 5.28 -1.68 8.19
N LYS A 21 5.83 -1.09 7.13
CA LYS A 21 6.49 0.24 7.16
C LYS A 21 5.52 1.34 6.79
N THR A 22 4.68 1.05 5.80
CA THR A 22 3.59 1.91 5.34
C THR A 22 2.48 1.09 4.72
N VAL A 23 1.44 1.76 4.25
CA VAL A 23 0.31 1.17 3.54
C VAL A 23 -0.11 2.02 2.35
N ALA A 24 -0.82 1.39 1.42
CA ALA A 24 -1.45 2.04 0.29
C ALA A 24 -2.95 1.71 0.23
N LEU A 25 -3.76 2.67 -0.22
CA LEU A 25 -5.19 2.49 -0.46
C LEU A 25 -5.47 2.31 -1.95
N VAL A 26 -5.97 1.13 -2.30
CA VAL A 26 -6.23 0.67 -3.67
C VAL A 26 -7.72 0.71 -3.96
N SER A 27 -8.14 1.53 -4.93
CA SER A 27 -9.53 1.64 -5.36
C SER A 27 -10.02 0.42 -6.13
N LEU A 28 -11.34 0.25 -6.18
CA LEU A 28 -12.03 -0.73 -7.03
C LEU A 28 -11.77 -0.57 -8.54
N GLN A 29 -11.18 0.55 -8.96
CA GLN A 29 -10.78 0.82 -10.35
C GLN A 29 -9.31 0.48 -10.61
N GLY A 30 -8.57 0.01 -9.60
CA GLY A 30 -7.15 -0.32 -9.74
C GLY A 30 -6.21 0.86 -9.57
N SER A 31 -6.64 1.93 -8.91
CA SER A 31 -5.79 3.09 -8.61
C SER A 31 -5.35 3.11 -7.15
N ILE A 32 -4.07 3.34 -6.91
CA ILE A 32 -3.56 3.71 -5.59
C ILE A 32 -3.68 5.23 -5.48
N ASP A 33 -4.66 5.67 -4.70
CA ASP A 33 -5.01 7.10 -4.58
C ASP A 33 -4.50 7.74 -3.28
N PHE A 34 -3.99 6.93 -2.35
CA PHE A 34 -3.38 7.42 -1.11
C PHE A 34 -2.23 6.50 -0.68
N MET A 35 -1.05 7.09 -0.47
CA MET A 35 0.10 6.43 0.11
C MET A 35 1.12 7.45 0.63
N CYS A 36 1.63 7.19 1.83
CA CYS A 36 2.81 7.84 2.38
C CYS A 36 4.01 6.91 2.18
N ALA A 37 5.17 7.44 1.82
CA ALA A 37 6.34 6.60 1.57
C ALA A 37 7.63 7.29 2.01
N PRO A 38 8.60 6.53 2.58
CA PRO A 38 8.57 5.07 2.73
C PRO A 38 7.90 4.57 4.02
N ASN A 39 7.63 5.46 4.98
CA ASN A 39 7.02 5.14 6.28
C ASN A 39 5.63 5.77 6.43
N PHE A 40 4.87 5.35 7.45
CA PHE A 40 3.54 5.91 7.75
C PHE A 40 3.54 7.44 7.89
N ASP A 41 4.47 8.00 8.64
CA ASP A 41 4.58 9.43 8.95
C ASP A 41 5.33 10.24 7.88
N SER A 42 5.82 9.57 6.82
CA SER A 42 6.48 10.25 5.70
C SER A 42 5.49 11.08 4.89
N PRO A 43 5.96 12.08 4.11
CA PRO A 43 5.08 12.81 3.19
C PRO A 43 4.37 11.89 2.19
N THR A 44 3.21 12.32 1.70
CA THR A 44 2.49 11.57 0.67
C THR A 44 3.28 11.56 -0.63
N VAL A 45 3.25 10.42 -1.33
CA VAL A 45 3.65 10.28 -2.73
C VAL A 45 2.45 10.14 -3.67
N PHE A 46 1.32 9.69 -3.11
CA PHE A 46 0.00 9.66 -3.74
C PHE A 46 -1.04 10.17 -2.74
N ALA A 47 -1.90 11.08 -3.19
CA ALA A 47 -2.92 11.76 -2.37
C ALA A 47 -4.12 12.22 -3.21
N THR A 48 -4.40 11.55 -4.33
CA THR A 48 -5.57 11.85 -5.17
C THR A 48 -6.88 11.79 -4.38
N MET A 49 -6.97 10.98 -3.32
CA MET A 49 -8.14 10.97 -2.43
C MET A 49 -8.36 12.31 -1.68
N LEU A 50 -7.32 13.12 -1.50
CA LEU A 50 -7.39 14.44 -0.87
C LEU A 50 -7.47 15.58 -1.91
N ASP A 51 -6.73 15.47 -3.01
CA ASP A 51 -6.81 16.42 -4.12
C ASP A 51 -6.75 15.69 -5.48
N SER A 52 -7.93 15.58 -6.12
CA SER A 52 -8.12 14.96 -7.45
C SER A 52 -7.26 15.53 -8.60
N ARG A 53 -6.62 16.70 -8.42
CA ARG A 53 -5.85 17.41 -9.44
C ARG A 53 -4.38 17.56 -9.11
N LYS A 54 -3.99 17.46 -7.84
CA LYS A 54 -2.60 17.66 -7.42
C LYS A 54 -2.01 16.45 -6.74
N GLY A 55 -2.82 15.60 -6.13
CA GLY A 55 -2.36 14.58 -5.20
C GLY A 55 -1.60 13.42 -5.83
N GLY A 56 -1.72 13.18 -7.13
CA GLY A 56 -1.01 12.08 -7.78
C GLY A 56 -1.53 10.69 -7.39
N PHE A 57 -1.20 9.70 -8.21
CA PHE A 57 -1.75 8.34 -8.09
C PHE A 57 -0.87 7.32 -8.83
N PHE A 58 -1.09 6.04 -8.57
CA PHE A 58 -0.58 4.95 -9.38
C PHE A 58 -1.71 4.01 -9.80
N ALA A 59 -2.07 4.02 -11.08
CA ALA A 59 -3.21 3.28 -11.62
C ALA A 59 -2.78 2.20 -12.62
N VAL A 60 -3.47 1.06 -12.54
CA VAL A 60 -3.45 -0.03 -13.51
C VAL A 60 -4.91 -0.35 -13.80
N GLU A 61 -5.38 0.02 -14.98
CA GLU A 61 -6.80 0.03 -15.31
C GLU A 61 -7.02 -0.76 -16.60
N PRO A 62 -7.97 -1.72 -16.63
CA PRO A 62 -8.36 -2.34 -17.88
C PRO A 62 -9.15 -1.32 -18.71
N ASP A 63 -8.82 -1.21 -20.00
CA ASP A 63 -9.49 -0.36 -20.96
C ASP A 63 -10.75 -1.07 -21.48
N LEU A 64 -11.75 -1.17 -20.60
CA LEU A 64 -13.01 -1.87 -20.83
C LEU A 64 -14.19 -0.91 -20.70
N GLU A 65 -15.19 -1.09 -21.56
CA GLU A 65 -16.48 -0.42 -21.41
C GLU A 65 -17.41 -1.23 -20.50
N ASN A 66 -18.26 -0.52 -19.73
CA ASN A 66 -19.35 -1.10 -18.93
C ASN A 66 -18.95 -2.29 -18.02
N PHE A 67 -17.76 -2.28 -17.43
CA PHE A 67 -17.34 -3.34 -16.52
C PHE A 67 -17.90 -3.15 -15.11
N THR A 68 -18.04 -4.27 -14.40
CA THR A 68 -18.22 -4.28 -12.94
C THR A 68 -16.95 -4.76 -12.26
N SER A 69 -16.63 -4.23 -11.09
CA SER A 69 -15.48 -4.67 -10.31
C SER A 69 -15.86 -5.28 -8.97
N LYS A 70 -15.09 -6.26 -8.53
CA LYS A 70 -15.16 -6.86 -7.20
C LYS A 70 -13.77 -6.96 -6.63
N GLN A 71 -13.64 -6.65 -5.35
CA GLN A 71 -12.36 -6.74 -4.65
C GLN A 71 -12.49 -7.67 -3.45
N LEU A 72 -11.46 -8.48 -3.23
CA LEU A 72 -11.38 -9.40 -2.11
C LEU A 72 -9.92 -9.57 -1.66
N TYR A 73 -9.74 -9.93 -0.41
CA TYR A 73 -8.44 -10.37 0.08
C TYR A 73 -8.28 -11.87 -0.17
N LEU A 74 -7.07 -12.29 -0.54
CA LEU A 74 -6.76 -13.71 -0.49
C LEU A 74 -6.84 -14.18 0.98
N PRO A 75 -7.55 -15.27 1.28
CA PRO A 75 -7.85 -15.68 2.65
C PRO A 75 -6.62 -15.74 3.55
N GLY A 76 -6.69 -15.10 4.73
CA GLY A 76 -5.60 -15.09 5.70
C GLY A 76 -4.40 -14.22 5.32
N THR A 77 -4.53 -13.32 4.34
CA THR A 77 -3.44 -12.44 3.88
C THR A 77 -3.86 -10.98 3.72
N ALA A 78 -2.88 -10.10 3.55
CA ALA A 78 -3.08 -8.73 3.08
C ALA A 78 -2.84 -8.58 1.56
N ILE A 79 -2.98 -9.66 0.79
CA ILE A 79 -2.89 -9.64 -0.67
C ILE A 79 -4.29 -9.36 -1.23
N LEU A 80 -4.41 -8.32 -2.03
CA LEU A 80 -5.67 -7.82 -2.56
C LEU A 80 -5.85 -8.27 -4.01
N LEU A 81 -7.00 -8.82 -4.34
CA LEU A 81 -7.39 -9.20 -5.70
C LEU A 81 -8.59 -8.36 -6.13
N THR A 82 -8.42 -7.58 -7.19
CA THR A 82 -9.50 -6.86 -7.87
C THR A 82 -9.81 -7.58 -9.19
N ARG A 83 -11.07 -7.98 -9.37
CA ARG A 83 -11.58 -8.61 -10.59
C ARG A 83 -12.46 -7.63 -11.34
N TYR A 84 -12.29 -7.57 -12.66
CA TYR A 84 -13.10 -6.78 -13.58
C TYR A 84 -13.86 -7.71 -14.50
N PHE A 85 -15.17 -7.51 -14.61
CA PHE A 85 -16.06 -8.32 -15.44
C PHE A 85 -16.73 -7.43 -16.49
N SER A 86 -16.52 -7.75 -17.77
CA SER A 86 -17.22 -7.16 -18.89
C SER A 86 -17.59 -8.22 -19.92
N ASP A 87 -18.38 -7.84 -20.92
CA ASP A 87 -18.68 -8.72 -22.06
C ASP A 87 -17.42 -9.05 -22.88
N ALA A 88 -16.47 -8.11 -22.96
CA ALA A 88 -15.21 -8.29 -23.68
C ALA A 88 -14.25 -9.26 -22.98
N GLY A 89 -14.33 -9.42 -21.66
CA GLY A 89 -13.40 -10.30 -20.95
C GLY A 89 -13.46 -10.22 -19.43
N ILE A 90 -12.54 -10.94 -18.80
CA ILE A 90 -12.33 -10.92 -17.34
C ILE A 90 -10.86 -10.61 -17.09
N ALA A 91 -10.61 -9.54 -16.32
CA ALA A 91 -9.27 -9.15 -15.88
C ALA A 91 -9.13 -9.31 -14.37
N GLU A 92 -7.91 -9.62 -13.92
CA GLU A 92 -7.51 -9.69 -12.53
C GLU A 92 -6.31 -8.78 -12.28
N LEU A 93 -6.37 -8.04 -11.18
CA LEU A 93 -5.28 -7.23 -10.65
C LEU A 93 -5.00 -7.68 -9.22
N THR A 94 -3.82 -8.24 -8.99
CA THR A 94 -3.36 -8.66 -7.66
C THR A 94 -2.35 -7.64 -7.15
N ASP A 95 -2.69 -6.99 -6.04
CA ASP A 95 -1.91 -5.96 -5.39
C ASP A 95 -1.38 -6.46 -4.04
N PHE A 96 -0.09 -6.30 -3.80
CA PHE A 96 0.52 -6.54 -2.50
C PHE A 96 1.79 -5.73 -2.32
N MET A 97 2.19 -5.55 -1.06
CA MET A 97 3.51 -5.02 -0.73
C MET A 97 4.38 -6.16 -0.19
N PRO A 98 5.55 -6.44 -0.77
CA PRO A 98 6.40 -7.54 -0.34
C PRO A 98 6.81 -7.48 1.12
N ILE A 99 6.78 -8.63 1.81
CA ILE A 99 7.29 -8.80 3.18
C ILE A 99 8.17 -10.05 3.24
N GLU A 100 9.42 -9.90 3.71
CA GLU A 100 10.29 -11.03 4.05
C GLU A 100 10.37 -11.24 5.55
N LYS A 101 10.40 -12.51 5.97
CA LYS A 101 10.52 -12.90 7.38
C LYS A 101 11.92 -12.53 7.89
N GLY A 102 11.98 -11.71 8.94
CA GLY A 102 13.23 -11.38 9.63
C GLY A 102 14.10 -10.31 8.97
N ASN A 103 13.67 -9.73 7.84
CA ASN A 103 14.42 -8.69 7.14
C ASN A 103 13.67 -7.35 7.18
N VAL A 104 13.94 -6.56 8.21
CA VAL A 104 13.43 -5.18 8.36
C VAL A 104 14.03 -4.24 7.30
N ALA A 105 15.07 -4.68 6.57
CA ALA A 105 15.82 -3.89 5.61
C ALA A 105 15.36 -4.06 4.14
N LEU A 106 14.20 -4.66 3.85
CA LEU A 106 13.65 -4.49 2.50
C LEU A 106 13.13 -3.07 2.32
N ASN A 107 13.55 -2.46 1.22
CA ASN A 107 12.97 -1.23 0.73
C ASN A 107 11.47 -1.44 0.49
N SER A 108 10.68 -0.39 0.71
CA SER A 108 9.24 -0.48 0.49
C SER A 108 8.97 -0.66 -1.00
N ALA A 109 8.11 -1.62 -1.36
CA ALA A 109 7.69 -1.82 -2.74
C ALA A 109 6.20 -2.18 -2.82
N ILE A 110 5.60 -1.90 -3.97
CA ILE A 110 4.27 -2.36 -4.37
C ILE A 110 4.44 -3.23 -5.61
N VAL A 111 3.91 -4.45 -5.57
CA VAL A 111 3.86 -5.34 -6.72
C VAL A 111 2.42 -5.44 -7.21
N ARG A 112 2.23 -5.22 -8.51
CA ARG A 112 0.94 -5.30 -9.18
C ARG A 112 1.03 -6.32 -10.30
N GLN A 113 0.37 -7.46 -10.12
CA GLN A 113 0.29 -8.53 -11.12
C GLN A 113 -1.04 -8.46 -11.84
N ILE A 114 -0.97 -8.42 -13.17
CA ILE A 114 -2.11 -8.15 -14.06
C ILE A 114 -2.31 -9.40 -14.89
N LYS A 115 -3.54 -9.92 -14.93
CA LYS A 115 -3.85 -11.13 -15.68
C LYS A 115 -5.14 -10.97 -16.45
N THR A 116 -5.14 -11.39 -17.72
CA THR A 116 -6.38 -11.62 -18.47
C THR A 116 -6.82 -13.06 -18.23
N VAL A 117 -7.96 -13.25 -17.56
CA VAL A 117 -8.54 -14.58 -17.31
C VAL A 117 -9.33 -15.07 -18.51
N ARG A 118 -9.98 -14.15 -19.24
CA ARG A 118 -10.75 -14.46 -20.45
C ARG A 118 -10.73 -13.28 -21.41
N GLY A 119 -10.60 -13.56 -22.70
CA GLY A 119 -10.63 -12.56 -23.76
C GLY A 119 -9.26 -11.91 -24.02
N SER A 120 -9.27 -10.80 -24.75
CA SER A 120 -8.09 -9.96 -25.02
C SER A 120 -8.37 -8.57 -24.49
N ILE A 121 -7.56 -8.10 -23.54
CA ILE A 121 -7.84 -6.88 -22.77
C ILE A 121 -6.65 -5.95 -22.86
N ASN A 122 -6.91 -4.71 -23.29
CA ASN A 122 -5.92 -3.62 -23.22
C ASN A 122 -5.88 -3.06 -21.80
N PHE A 123 -4.69 -2.75 -21.31
CA PHE A 123 -4.46 -2.15 -20.00
C PHE A 123 -3.72 -0.83 -20.14
N LYS A 124 -4.14 0.14 -19.35
CA LYS A 124 -3.49 1.44 -19.21
C LYS A 124 -2.89 1.56 -17.83
N VAL A 125 -1.62 1.97 -17.80
CA VAL A 125 -0.85 2.16 -16.58
C VAL A 125 -0.40 3.59 -16.49
N SER A 126 -0.56 4.20 -15.33
CA SER A 126 -0.20 5.60 -15.08
C SER A 126 0.40 5.74 -13.69
N CYS A 127 1.66 6.16 -13.61
CA CYS A 127 2.34 6.52 -12.37
C CYS A 127 2.59 8.02 -12.36
N VAL A 128 1.91 8.71 -11.45
CA VAL A 128 1.87 10.18 -11.35
C VAL A 128 2.30 10.56 -9.93
N PRO A 129 3.58 10.39 -9.55
CA PRO A 129 4.04 10.62 -8.17
C PRO A 129 4.11 12.11 -7.83
N ARG A 130 3.84 12.43 -6.56
CA ARG A 130 3.82 13.80 -6.03
C ARG A 130 4.49 13.85 -4.67
N PHE A 131 5.75 14.24 -4.67
CA PHE A 131 6.60 14.26 -3.48
C PHE A 131 6.27 15.43 -2.54
N GLY A 132 6.51 15.25 -1.24
CA GLY A 132 6.42 16.31 -0.25
C GLY A 132 5.04 16.98 -0.23
N TYR A 133 3.95 16.21 -0.22
CA TYR A 133 2.58 16.74 -0.32
C TYR A 133 2.30 17.54 -1.61
N SER A 134 2.96 17.17 -2.71
CA SER A 134 2.93 17.88 -4.00
C SER A 134 3.68 19.22 -4.02
N GLU A 135 4.53 19.50 -3.02
CA GLU A 135 5.31 20.74 -2.95
C GLU A 135 6.74 20.61 -3.48
N SER A 136 7.24 19.38 -3.60
CA SER A 136 8.64 19.11 -3.98
C SER A 136 8.73 18.70 -5.46
N ASP A 137 9.57 19.40 -6.22
CA ASP A 137 9.87 19.02 -7.61
C ASP A 137 10.81 17.79 -7.64
N TYR A 138 10.80 17.10 -8.77
CA TYR A 138 11.57 15.87 -8.98
C TYR A 138 12.06 15.74 -10.42
N GLU A 139 13.11 14.95 -10.60
CA GLU A 139 13.68 14.59 -11.90
C GLU A 139 13.11 13.23 -12.36
N THR A 140 13.11 12.96 -13.66
CA THR A 140 12.62 11.69 -14.21
C THR A 140 13.61 11.14 -15.23
N GLU A 141 14.02 9.90 -15.03
CA GLU A 141 14.85 9.14 -15.95
C GLU A 141 14.04 7.96 -16.50
N CYS A 142 14.17 7.66 -17.79
CA CYS A 142 13.41 6.61 -18.46
C CYS A 142 14.36 5.70 -19.23
N LEU A 143 14.30 4.42 -18.91
CA LEU A 143 14.77 3.32 -19.73
C LEU A 143 13.55 2.61 -20.34
N GLU A 144 13.78 1.56 -21.14
CA GLU A 144 12.70 0.85 -21.83
C GLU A 144 11.69 0.22 -20.85
N THR A 145 12.16 -0.35 -19.75
CA THR A 145 11.37 -1.11 -18.77
C THR A 145 11.46 -0.56 -17.35
N GLU A 146 12.14 0.58 -17.17
CA GLU A 146 12.33 1.22 -15.87
C GLU A 146 12.16 2.74 -15.99
N ILE A 147 11.43 3.35 -15.05
CA ILE A 147 11.36 4.80 -14.86
C ILE A 147 11.78 5.13 -13.44
N LYS A 148 12.71 6.07 -13.26
CA LYS A 148 13.13 6.57 -11.95
C LYS A 148 12.58 7.97 -11.75
N PHE A 149 11.90 8.21 -10.64
CA PHE A 149 11.47 9.53 -10.19
C PHE A 149 12.31 9.93 -8.97
N ILE A 150 13.13 10.96 -9.11
CA ILE A 150 14.18 11.28 -8.14
C ILE A 150 13.86 12.62 -7.48
N CYS A 151 13.58 12.62 -6.17
CA CYS A 151 13.36 13.84 -5.40
C CYS A 151 14.46 14.02 -4.36
N LYS A 152 15.45 14.85 -4.69
CA LYS A 152 16.60 15.14 -3.81
C LYS A 152 16.20 15.81 -2.50
N LYS A 153 15.17 16.66 -2.51
CA LYS A 153 14.68 17.38 -1.32
C LYS A 153 14.05 16.44 -0.29
N GLU A 154 13.29 15.45 -0.76
CA GLU A 154 12.65 14.45 0.11
C GLU A 154 13.55 13.24 0.38
N ASN A 155 14.78 13.22 -0.17
CA ASN A 155 15.70 12.09 -0.02
C ASN A 155 15.10 10.75 -0.50
N LEU A 156 14.23 10.79 -1.53
CA LEU A 156 13.44 9.65 -1.97
C LEU A 156 13.52 9.48 -3.49
N GLN A 157 13.79 8.24 -3.91
CA GLN A 157 13.69 7.80 -5.29
C GLN A 157 12.57 6.76 -5.42
N ILE A 158 11.76 6.89 -6.47
CA ILE A 158 10.73 5.93 -6.81
C ILE A 158 11.13 5.25 -8.12
N ASN A 159 11.30 3.93 -8.11
CA ASN A 159 11.55 3.16 -9.34
C ASN A 159 10.27 2.46 -9.77
N MET A 160 9.79 2.73 -10.98
CA MET A 160 8.74 1.98 -11.64
C MET A 160 9.37 0.98 -12.61
N ILE A 161 9.20 -0.31 -12.37
CA ILE A 161 9.82 -1.40 -13.15
C ILE A 161 8.71 -2.28 -13.73
N SER A 162 8.84 -2.72 -14.98
CA SER A 162 7.77 -3.41 -15.70
C SER A 162 8.32 -4.41 -16.73
N ASP A 163 7.60 -5.50 -17.00
CA ASP A 163 7.89 -6.37 -18.16
C ASP A 163 7.30 -5.85 -19.48
N LYS A 164 6.59 -4.73 -19.43
CA LYS A 164 6.05 -4.00 -20.58
C LYS A 164 6.75 -2.66 -20.72
N ALA A 165 6.87 -2.19 -21.96
CA ALA A 165 7.54 -0.93 -22.28
C ALA A 165 6.94 0.25 -21.53
N LEU A 166 7.79 1.10 -20.98
CA LEU A 166 7.43 2.30 -20.25
C LEU A 166 7.74 3.55 -21.07
N LYS A 167 6.94 4.59 -20.85
CA LYS A 167 7.10 5.90 -21.50
C LYS A 167 6.90 7.01 -20.49
N VAL A 168 7.68 8.07 -20.61
CA VAL A 168 7.52 9.28 -19.80
C VAL A 168 6.79 10.36 -20.59
N THR A 169 5.85 11.04 -19.94
CA THR A 169 5.23 12.26 -20.47
C THR A 169 5.03 13.27 -19.35
N LYS A 170 5.60 14.47 -19.51
CA LYS A 170 5.58 15.54 -18.48
C LYS A 170 6.01 15.03 -17.09
N LYS A 171 7.16 14.35 -17.00
CA LYS A 171 7.71 13.74 -15.77
C LYS A 171 6.89 12.59 -15.16
N ASN A 172 5.76 12.18 -15.73
CA ASN A 172 4.99 11.03 -15.22
C ASN A 172 5.22 9.80 -16.10
N GLY A 173 5.09 8.60 -15.51
CA GLY A 173 5.30 7.33 -16.20
C GLY A 173 4.01 6.69 -16.68
N TYR A 174 4.05 6.07 -17.84
CA TYR A 174 2.91 5.44 -18.49
C TYR A 174 3.31 4.14 -19.18
N SER A 175 2.36 3.23 -19.29
CA SER A 175 2.45 2.04 -20.14
C SER A 175 1.09 1.71 -20.71
N GLU A 176 1.06 1.12 -21.89
CA GLU A 176 -0.15 0.61 -22.52
C GLU A 176 0.20 -0.68 -23.26
N PHE A 177 -0.57 -1.73 -23.01
CA PHE A 177 -0.34 -3.05 -23.57
C PHE A 177 -1.60 -3.90 -23.52
N THR A 178 -1.69 -4.84 -24.44
CA THR A 178 -2.74 -5.86 -24.47
C THR A 178 -2.22 -7.15 -23.85
N LEU A 179 -3.08 -7.82 -23.08
CA LEU A 179 -2.85 -9.18 -22.58
C LEU A 179 -3.93 -10.11 -23.14
N GLU A 180 -3.48 -11.16 -23.82
CA GLU A 180 -4.31 -12.26 -24.28
C GLU A 180 -4.71 -13.18 -23.12
N GLU A 181 -5.66 -14.07 -23.38
CA GLU A 181 -6.15 -15.01 -22.38
C GLU A 181 -5.02 -15.86 -21.78
N GLY A 182 -4.90 -15.82 -20.45
CA GLY A 182 -3.87 -16.51 -19.69
C GLY A 182 -2.56 -15.74 -19.52
N GLU A 183 -2.35 -14.65 -20.25
CA GLU A 183 -1.15 -13.83 -20.12
C GLU A 183 -1.12 -13.02 -18.82
N VAL A 184 0.09 -12.75 -18.36
CA VAL A 184 0.38 -12.00 -17.13
C VAL A 184 1.40 -10.90 -17.42
N ALA A 185 1.18 -9.71 -16.86
CA ALA A 185 2.18 -8.65 -16.76
C ALA A 185 2.45 -8.33 -15.29
N THR A 186 3.63 -7.83 -14.98
CA THR A 186 4.01 -7.41 -13.63
C THR A 186 4.60 -6.01 -13.66
N ILE A 187 4.10 -5.15 -12.77
CA ILE A 187 4.60 -3.79 -12.59
C ILE A 187 4.89 -3.60 -11.11
N VAL A 188 6.06 -3.04 -10.84
CA VAL A 188 6.57 -2.82 -9.48
C VAL A 188 6.84 -1.33 -9.31
N ILE A 189 6.50 -0.81 -8.14
CA ILE A 189 7.03 0.46 -7.68
C ILE A 189 7.86 0.22 -6.42
N GLU A 190 9.15 0.56 -6.48
CA GLU A 190 10.04 0.61 -5.32
C GLU A 190 10.17 2.03 -4.79
N PHE A 191 10.32 2.15 -3.48
CA PHE A 191 10.60 3.39 -2.76
C PHE A 191 11.95 3.23 -2.08
N LEU A 192 12.95 3.95 -2.58
CA LEU A 192 14.34 3.86 -2.18
C LEU A 192 14.77 5.15 -1.48
N GLU A 193 15.24 5.03 -0.23
CA GLU A 193 15.94 6.11 0.45
C GLU A 193 17.42 6.15 -0.01
N ASN A 194 18.13 7.25 0.28
CA ASN A 194 19.53 7.40 -0.17
C ASN A 194 20.43 6.22 0.23
N GLY A 195 21.09 5.64 -0.77
CA GLY A 195 22.01 4.51 -0.59
C GLY A 195 21.35 3.14 -0.59
N GLU A 196 20.01 3.06 -0.66
CA GLU A 196 19.31 1.81 -0.89
C GLU A 196 19.39 1.40 -2.37
N GLU A 197 19.66 0.12 -2.60
CA GLU A 197 19.62 -0.48 -3.94
C GLU A 197 18.32 -1.28 -4.09
N GLY A 198 17.67 -1.13 -5.25
CA GLY A 198 16.49 -1.91 -5.61
C GLY A 198 16.80 -3.41 -5.70
N LYS A 199 15.74 -4.23 -5.67
CA LYS A 199 15.86 -5.68 -5.87
C LYS A 199 15.80 -6.01 -7.35
N ASP A 200 16.34 -7.18 -7.69
CA ASP A 200 16.18 -7.73 -9.04
C ASP A 200 14.69 -7.91 -9.40
N PHE A 201 14.32 -7.57 -10.63
CA PHE A 201 12.93 -7.65 -11.07
C PHE A 201 12.37 -9.08 -11.03
N GLY A 202 13.22 -10.09 -11.25
CA GLY A 202 12.87 -11.51 -11.14
C GLY A 202 12.43 -11.90 -9.73
N PHE A 203 13.00 -11.30 -8.68
CA PHE A 203 12.53 -11.50 -7.30
C PHE A 203 11.06 -11.12 -7.16
N TYR A 204 10.66 -9.97 -7.70
CA TYR A 204 9.27 -9.52 -7.63
C TYR A 204 8.33 -10.43 -8.43
N LYS A 205 8.74 -10.88 -9.61
CA LYS A 205 7.93 -11.77 -10.46
C LYS A 205 7.73 -13.16 -9.87
N GLU A 206 8.76 -13.74 -9.29
CA GLU A 206 8.77 -15.18 -9.00
C GLU A 206 8.68 -15.52 -7.51
N GLN A 207 9.24 -14.67 -6.62
CA GLN A 207 9.45 -15.04 -5.22
C GLN A 207 8.59 -14.22 -4.26
N SER A 208 8.49 -12.91 -4.50
CA SER A 208 7.89 -11.96 -3.55
C SER A 208 6.45 -12.30 -3.16
N TYR A 209 5.65 -12.79 -4.12
CA TYR A 209 4.27 -13.22 -3.87
C TYR A 209 4.21 -14.37 -2.86
N HIS A 210 4.99 -15.42 -3.09
CA HIS A 210 4.99 -16.61 -2.24
C HIS A 210 5.52 -16.30 -0.85
N GLN A 211 6.58 -15.50 -0.74
CA GLN A 211 7.14 -15.09 0.55
C GLN A 211 6.14 -14.24 1.35
N THR A 212 5.49 -13.27 0.69
CA THR A 212 4.48 -12.41 1.32
C THR A 212 3.27 -13.22 1.78
N LYS A 213 2.77 -14.12 0.92
CA LYS A 213 1.67 -15.03 1.26
C LYS A 213 2.03 -15.88 2.47
N ASN A 214 3.20 -16.52 2.46
CA ASN A 214 3.65 -17.38 3.55
C ASN A 214 3.85 -16.59 4.84
N PHE A 215 4.40 -15.37 4.79
CA PHE A 215 4.49 -14.49 5.95
C PHE A 215 3.13 -14.29 6.62
N TRP A 216 2.11 -13.91 5.83
CA TRP A 216 0.78 -13.67 6.38
C TRP A 216 0.11 -14.94 6.89
N ILE A 217 0.21 -16.05 6.16
CA ILE A 217 -0.36 -17.34 6.56
C ILE A 217 0.31 -17.84 7.85
N ASP A 218 1.64 -17.82 7.93
CA ASP A 218 2.40 -18.17 9.13
C ASP A 218 1.97 -17.30 10.31
N TRP A 219 1.88 -15.99 10.08
CA TRP A 219 1.52 -15.04 11.12
C TRP A 219 0.09 -15.28 11.61
N ILE A 220 -0.92 -15.27 10.73
CA ILE A 220 -2.33 -15.38 11.13
C ILE A 220 -2.65 -16.72 11.80
N ASN A 221 -1.92 -17.78 11.48
CA ASN A 221 -2.09 -19.10 12.08
C ASN A 221 -1.55 -19.21 13.52
N LYS A 222 -0.80 -18.21 14.01
CA LYS A 222 -0.45 -18.10 15.43
C LYS A 222 -1.66 -17.83 16.33
N THR A 223 -2.80 -17.42 15.75
CA THR A 223 -3.96 -17.04 16.57
C THR A 223 -4.54 -18.24 17.34
N SER A 224 -4.90 -18.00 18.60
CA SER A 224 -5.60 -18.98 19.45
C SER A 224 -7.12 -19.00 19.25
N TYR A 225 -7.67 -18.11 18.42
CA TYR A 225 -9.12 -17.97 18.25
C TYR A 225 -9.72 -19.04 17.32
N SER A 226 -10.66 -19.83 17.86
CA SER A 226 -11.40 -20.89 17.15
C SER A 226 -12.92 -20.69 17.12
N GLY A 227 -13.40 -19.50 17.48
CA GLY A 227 -14.84 -19.21 17.56
C GLY A 227 -15.53 -18.97 16.21
N ARG A 228 -16.85 -18.78 16.26
CA ARG A 228 -17.76 -18.65 15.10
C ARG A 228 -17.36 -17.55 14.10
N TYR A 229 -16.74 -16.46 14.56
CA TYR A 229 -16.45 -15.28 13.73
C TYR A 229 -15.00 -15.26 13.21
N SER A 230 -14.40 -16.43 12.98
CA SER A 230 -12.96 -16.56 12.67
C SER A 230 -12.55 -15.75 11.45
N GLU A 231 -13.32 -15.76 10.37
CA GLU A 231 -13.00 -15.01 9.15
C GLU A 231 -12.96 -13.49 9.38
N LEU A 232 -13.99 -12.95 10.03
CA LEU A 232 -14.08 -11.52 10.36
C LEU A 232 -12.94 -11.09 11.29
N ILE A 233 -12.69 -11.86 12.35
CA ILE A 233 -11.61 -11.57 13.32
C ILE A 233 -10.24 -11.66 12.64
N ARG A 234 -10.00 -12.66 11.80
CA ARG A 234 -8.75 -12.80 11.04
C ARG A 234 -8.55 -11.61 10.12
N ARG A 235 -9.59 -11.15 9.42
CA ARG A 235 -9.47 -9.95 8.58
C ARG A 235 -9.19 -8.70 9.42
N SER A 236 -9.93 -8.47 10.50
CA SER A 236 -9.73 -7.31 11.38
C SER A 236 -8.33 -7.28 11.98
N VAL A 237 -7.81 -8.41 12.46
CA VAL A 237 -6.48 -8.45 13.09
C VAL A 237 -5.34 -8.26 12.08
N ILE A 238 -5.50 -8.73 10.83
CA ILE A 238 -4.56 -8.40 9.75
C ILE A 238 -4.56 -6.89 9.49
N THR A 239 -5.72 -6.21 9.53
CA THR A 239 -5.76 -4.75 9.39
C THR A 239 -5.01 -4.07 10.54
N LEU A 240 -5.23 -4.48 11.79
CA LEU A 240 -4.47 -3.95 12.93
C LEU A 240 -2.96 -4.17 12.79
N LYS A 241 -2.55 -5.35 12.28
CA LYS A 241 -1.16 -5.65 12.01
C LYS A 241 -0.57 -4.76 10.92
N LEU A 242 -1.32 -4.49 9.85
CA LEU A 242 -0.92 -3.54 8.81
C LEU A 242 -0.71 -2.12 9.32
N LEU A 243 -1.31 -1.74 10.47
CA LEU A 243 -1.11 -0.44 11.11
C LEU A 243 0.02 -0.46 12.16
N THR A 244 0.69 -1.60 12.35
CA THR A 244 1.78 -1.76 13.30
C THR A 244 3.12 -1.61 12.59
N SER A 245 3.92 -0.62 13.01
CA SER A 245 5.27 -0.38 12.51
C SER A 245 6.18 -1.58 12.80
N VAL A 246 6.77 -2.17 11.76
CA VAL A 246 7.79 -3.21 11.93
C VAL A 246 9.08 -2.68 12.56
N LYS A 247 9.38 -1.39 12.36
CA LYS A 247 10.59 -0.74 12.88
C LYS A 247 10.50 -0.48 14.39
N HIS A 248 9.32 -0.06 14.85
CA HIS A 248 9.15 0.43 16.22
C HIS A 248 8.18 -0.41 17.05
N GLY A 249 7.34 -1.27 16.47
CA GLY A 249 6.22 -1.89 17.18
C GLY A 249 5.09 -0.92 17.54
N SER A 250 5.23 0.37 17.23
CA SER A 250 4.21 1.40 17.41
C SER A 250 3.04 1.18 16.45
N VAL A 251 1.84 1.61 16.84
CA VAL A 251 0.62 1.45 16.04
C VAL A 251 0.08 2.82 15.66
N VAL A 252 -0.22 3.03 14.38
CA VAL A 252 -0.91 4.25 13.92
C VAL A 252 -2.42 4.10 14.12
N ALA A 253 -3.11 5.19 14.47
CA ALA A 253 -4.56 5.11 14.68
C ALA A 253 -5.33 4.84 13.37
N ALA A 254 -4.89 5.47 12.28
CA ALA A 254 -5.32 5.16 10.93
C ALA A 254 -4.22 5.52 9.93
N PRO A 255 -4.19 4.91 8.74
CA PRO A 255 -3.13 5.17 7.78
C PRO A 255 -3.36 6.43 6.93
N THR A 256 -4.19 7.35 7.40
CA THR A 256 -4.67 8.49 6.62
C THR A 256 -4.73 9.75 7.47
N PHE A 257 -4.81 10.90 6.82
CA PHE A 257 -5.06 12.20 7.44
C PHE A 257 -6.01 13.01 6.57
N GLY A 258 -6.58 14.10 7.11
CA GLY A 258 -7.40 15.03 6.34
C GLY A 258 -8.83 14.54 6.05
N PHE A 259 -9.17 13.30 6.36
CA PHE A 259 -10.55 12.78 6.29
C PHE A 259 -11.27 13.02 7.62
N PRO A 260 -12.47 13.63 7.60
CA PRO A 260 -13.22 13.85 8.82
C PRO A 260 -13.87 12.54 9.30
N GLU A 261 -13.91 12.32 10.62
CA GLU A 261 -14.60 11.16 11.24
C GLU A 261 -16.08 11.06 10.83
N ALA A 262 -16.71 12.18 10.52
CA ALA A 262 -18.08 12.28 10.03
C ALA A 262 -18.16 13.27 8.87
N ILE A 263 -19.04 13.01 7.90
CA ILE A 263 -19.25 13.91 6.76
C ILE A 263 -19.65 15.30 7.29
N GLY A 264 -18.87 16.33 6.92
CA GLY A 264 -19.06 17.71 7.38
C GLY A 264 -18.48 18.03 8.78
N GLY A 265 -17.83 17.07 9.45
CA GLY A 265 -17.15 17.28 10.72
C GLY A 265 -15.80 17.97 10.61
N ASN A 266 -15.25 18.42 11.74
CA ASN A 266 -13.96 19.15 11.84
C ASN A 266 -12.79 18.29 12.34
N ARG A 267 -13.00 16.99 12.56
CA ARG A 267 -11.97 16.04 13.04
C ARG A 267 -11.19 15.44 11.87
N ASN A 268 -10.46 16.28 11.16
CA ASN A 268 -9.64 15.93 10.00
C ASN A 268 -8.14 15.79 10.35
N TRP A 269 -7.87 15.32 11.57
CA TRP A 269 -6.53 15.21 12.14
C TRP A 269 -5.62 14.27 11.35
N ASP A 270 -4.33 14.30 11.68
CA ASP A 270 -3.36 13.36 11.14
C ASP A 270 -3.34 12.07 11.98
N TYR A 271 -4.08 11.04 11.53
CA TYR A 271 -4.21 9.78 12.27
C TYR A 271 -3.02 8.82 12.09
N ARG A 272 -1.99 9.22 11.34
CA ARG A 272 -0.80 8.41 11.09
C ARG A 272 0.17 8.34 12.27
N TYR A 273 -0.15 9.02 13.37
CA TYR A 273 0.61 8.98 14.60
C TYR A 273 0.06 7.95 15.60
N THR A 274 0.87 7.62 16.60
CA THR A 274 0.49 6.70 17.66
C THR A 274 -0.16 7.43 18.82
N TRP A 275 -1.41 7.08 19.12
CA TRP A 275 -2.06 7.41 20.38
C TRP A 275 -1.99 6.22 21.33
N ILE A 276 -1.46 6.43 22.53
CA ILE A 276 -1.29 5.36 23.55
C ILE A 276 -2.61 4.63 23.83
N ARG A 277 -3.72 5.38 23.91
CA ARG A 277 -5.06 4.81 24.14
C ARG A 277 -5.45 3.84 23.02
N ASP A 278 -5.33 4.27 21.78
CA ASP A 278 -5.72 3.51 20.58
C ASP A 278 -4.80 2.28 20.40
N ALA A 279 -3.50 2.46 20.63
CA ALA A 279 -2.53 1.37 20.63
C ALA A 279 -2.81 0.34 21.74
N ALA A 280 -3.22 0.76 22.94
CA ALA A 280 -3.57 -0.15 24.03
C ALA A 280 -4.73 -1.09 23.67
N PHE A 281 -5.76 -0.61 22.95
CA PHE A 281 -6.84 -1.47 22.46
C PHE A 281 -6.35 -2.47 21.41
N THR A 282 -5.45 -2.04 20.51
CA THR A 282 -4.82 -2.94 19.53
C THR A 282 -3.98 -4.03 20.23
N MET A 283 -3.17 -3.65 21.22
CA MET A 283 -2.38 -4.60 22.00
C MET A 283 -3.25 -5.57 22.80
N TYR A 284 -4.35 -5.08 23.38
CA TYR A 284 -5.32 -5.94 24.06
C TYR A 284 -5.89 -6.99 23.09
N ALA A 285 -6.26 -6.59 21.88
CA ALA A 285 -6.74 -7.52 20.86
C ALA A 285 -5.68 -8.54 20.47
N PHE A 286 -4.42 -8.12 20.25
CA PHE A 286 -3.31 -9.02 19.95
C PHE A 286 -3.06 -10.04 21.05
N LEU A 287 -2.96 -9.61 22.32
CA LEU A 287 -2.80 -10.50 23.46
C LEU A 287 -3.95 -11.50 23.60
N LYS A 288 -5.20 -11.07 23.42
CA LYS A 288 -6.38 -11.95 23.45
C LYS A 288 -6.37 -13.00 22.35
N LEU A 289 -5.77 -12.68 21.21
CA LEU A 289 -5.70 -13.54 20.05
C LEU A 289 -4.41 -14.37 20.00
N GLY A 290 -3.48 -14.24 20.96
CA GLY A 290 -2.23 -15.00 21.04
C GLY A 290 -1.02 -14.37 20.33
N PHE A 291 -1.13 -13.11 19.89
CA PHE A 291 -0.08 -12.36 19.21
C PHE A 291 0.78 -11.59 20.23
N ASN A 292 1.63 -12.31 20.97
CA ASN A 292 2.43 -11.71 22.04
C ASN A 292 3.60 -10.87 21.52
N ASP A 293 4.20 -11.25 20.38
CA ASP A 293 5.37 -10.60 19.80
C ASP A 293 5.12 -9.10 19.55
N GLU A 294 3.96 -8.75 19.02
CA GLU A 294 3.54 -7.36 18.75
C GLU A 294 3.36 -6.55 20.04
N ALA A 295 2.75 -7.16 21.06
CA ALA A 295 2.53 -6.51 22.35
C ALA A 295 3.84 -6.24 23.08
N THR A 296 4.79 -7.19 23.03
CA THR A 296 6.14 -7.01 23.57
C THR A 296 6.86 -5.88 22.84
N ALA A 297 6.88 -5.88 21.50
CA ALA A 297 7.54 -4.85 20.71
C ALA A 297 7.00 -3.43 21.00
N PHE A 298 5.68 -3.29 21.17
CA PHE A 298 5.06 -2.03 21.53
C PHE A 298 5.53 -1.53 22.91
N ILE A 299 5.56 -2.41 23.92
CA ILE A 299 5.98 -2.05 25.28
C ILE A 299 7.47 -1.71 25.32
N ASP A 300 8.32 -2.46 24.63
CA ASP A 300 9.75 -2.20 24.54
C ASP A 300 10.01 -0.81 23.93
N TRP A 301 9.25 -0.44 22.90
CA TRP A 301 9.32 0.89 22.30
C TRP A 301 8.90 2.00 23.26
N ILE A 302 7.80 1.84 24.00
CA ILE A 302 7.38 2.80 25.03
C ILE A 302 8.48 2.97 26.09
N PHE A 303 9.05 1.88 26.62
CA PHE A 303 10.13 1.97 27.60
C PHE A 303 11.36 2.69 27.04
N SER A 304 11.72 2.43 25.78
CA SER A 304 12.84 3.13 25.13
C SER A 304 12.59 4.64 25.01
N LEU A 305 11.35 5.06 24.74
CA LEU A 305 10.98 6.47 24.67
C LEU A 305 10.97 7.14 26.04
N CYS A 306 10.47 6.47 27.08
CA CYS A 306 10.50 6.99 28.46
C CYS A 306 11.92 7.33 28.96
N GLN A 307 12.94 6.66 28.42
CA GLN A 307 14.34 6.91 28.76
C GLN A 307 14.92 8.11 28.02
N GLN A 308 14.35 8.48 26.87
CA GLN A 308 14.86 9.53 25.99
C GLN A 308 14.09 10.84 26.11
N ILE A 309 12.82 10.77 26.52
CA ILE A 309 11.89 11.89 26.53
C ILE A 309 11.23 11.98 27.91
N ASP A 310 11.11 13.19 28.44
CA ASP A 310 10.30 13.46 29.63
C ASP A 310 8.80 13.35 29.29
N LEU A 311 8.22 12.16 29.48
CA LEU A 311 6.80 11.94 29.21
C LEU A 311 5.94 12.64 30.26
N GLN A 312 5.20 13.65 29.80
CA GLN A 312 4.25 14.39 30.62
C GLN A 312 3.02 13.51 30.91
N LEU A 313 2.84 13.12 32.18
CA LEU A 313 1.62 12.47 32.64
C LEU A 313 0.47 13.48 32.62
N VAL A 314 -0.54 13.23 31.80
CA VAL A 314 -1.70 14.14 31.60
C VAL A 314 -2.67 14.11 32.79
N TYR A 315 -2.61 13.06 33.62
CA TYR A 315 -3.40 12.95 34.85
C TYR A 315 -2.48 12.51 35.99
N GLN A 316 -2.42 13.36 37.03
CA GLN A 316 -1.82 13.06 38.34
C GLN A 316 -2.91 12.91 39.39
#